data_AF-A0A924XQD3-F1
#
_entry.id   AF-A0A924XQD3-F1
#
_cell.length_a   1.000
_cell.length_b   1.000
_cell.length_c   1.000
_cell.angle_alpha   90.00
_cell.angle_beta   90.00
_cell.angle_gamma   90.00
#
_symmetry.space_group_name_H-M   'P 1'
#
loop_
_entity.id
_entity.type
_entity.pdbx_description
1 polymer ?
#
loop_
_entity_poly.entity_id
_entity_poly.type
_entity_poly.pdbx_seq_one_letter_code
_entity_poly.pdbx_strand_id
1 'polypeptide(L)'
;YALRQLIALKIREEAVITRHYKYVDGTSFSAPIISSLIACMIQANPKLTPQQIKRILIGTAERLPHYEVDRQGWGVVDPRKAVELALTQK
;
A
#
# COMPACT_ATOMS: atom_id res chain seq x y z
N TYR A 1 -22.08 -25.99 -24.88
CA TYR A 1 -20.63 -26.09 -24.65
C TYR A 1 -19.94 -24.72 -24.68
N ALA A 2 -20.22 -23.87 -25.67
CA ALA A 2 -19.62 -22.53 -25.81
C ALA A 2 -19.84 -21.55 -24.62
N LEU A 3 -21.03 -21.53 -24.00
CA LEU A 3 -21.33 -20.60 -22.90
C LEU A 3 -20.39 -20.76 -21.69
N ARG A 4 -20.08 -22.00 -21.30
CA ARG A 4 -19.16 -22.27 -20.17
C ARG A 4 -17.73 -21.79 -20.47
N GLN A 5 -17.30 -21.89 -21.74
CA GLN A 5 -16.00 -21.41 -22.17
C GLN A 5 -15.94 -19.87 -22.16
N LEU A 6 -17.00 -19.20 -22.63
CA LEU A 6 -17.11 -17.74 -22.57
C LEU A 6 -17.10 -17.21 -21.14
N ILE A 7 -17.80 -17.88 -20.22
CA ILE A 7 -17.77 -17.54 -18.79
C ILE A 7 -16.36 -17.70 -18.21
N ALA A 8 -15.68 -18.81 -18.50
CA ALA A 8 -14.32 -19.05 -18.01
C ALA A 8 -13.32 -18.02 -18.54
N LEU A 9 -13.45 -17.58 -19.79
CA LEU A 9 -12.63 -16.52 -20.38
C LEU A 9 -12.88 -15.18 -19.70
N LYS A 10 -14.15 -14.82 -19.46
CA LYS A 10 -14.51 -13.56 -18.79
C LYS A 10 -13.98 -13.48 -17.35
N ILE A 11 -14.06 -14.59 -16.61
CA ILE A 11 -13.54 -14.68 -15.23
C ILE A 11 -12.02 -14.46 -15.20
N ARG A 12 -11.28 -15.04 -16.16
CA ARG A 12 -9.83 -14.85 -16.29
C ARG A 12 -9.47 -13.44 -16.71
N GLU A 13 -10.17 -12.88 -17.69
CA GLU A 13 -10.00 -11.50 -18.15
C GLU A 13 -10.21 -10.51 -16.99
N GLU A 14 -11.20 -10.76 -16.14
CA GLU A 14 -11.50 -9.91 -14.99
C GLU A 14 -10.70 -10.25 -13.73
N ALA A 15 -9.71 -11.14 -13.80
CA ALA A 15 -8.85 -11.54 -12.67
C ALA A 15 -9.63 -11.86 -11.37
N VAL A 16 -10.82 -12.45 -11.50
CA VAL A 16 -11.69 -12.80 -10.39
C VAL A 16 -11.15 -14.05 -9.71
N ILE A 17 -10.87 -13.96 -8.40
CA ILE A 17 -10.40 -15.09 -7.59
C ILE A 17 -11.61 -15.84 -7.03
N THR A 18 -12.55 -15.10 -6.44
CA THR A 18 -13.83 -15.62 -5.90
C THR A 18 -14.93 -14.57 -6.07
N ARG A 19 -16.17 -14.89 -5.67
CA ARG A 19 -17.32 -13.98 -5.74
C ARG A 19 -17.08 -12.59 -5.12
N HIS A 20 -16.19 -12.48 -4.12
CA HIS A 20 -15.95 -11.24 -3.38
C HIS A 20 -14.50 -10.74 -3.47
N TYR A 21 -13.63 -11.44 -4.18
CA TYR A 21 -12.20 -11.12 -4.27
C TYR A 21 -11.74 -11.11 -5.72
N LYS A 22 -11.12 -10.01 -6.11
CA LYS A 22 -10.62 -9.76 -7.46
C LYS A 22 -9.23 -9.12 -7.37
N TYR A 23 -8.31 -9.57 -8.22
CA TYR A 23 -7.06 -8.84 -8.41
C TYR A 23 -7.35 -7.54 -9.15
N VAL A 24 -6.83 -6.46 -8.59
CA VAL A 24 -7.04 -5.11 -9.08
C VAL A 24 -5.70 -4.40 -8.99
N ASP A 25 -5.35 -3.70 -10.06
CA ASP A 25 -4.17 -2.85 -10.12
C ASP A 25 -4.64 -1.39 -10.23
N GLY A 26 -3.98 -0.50 -9.51
CA GLY A 26 -4.35 0.91 -9.47
C GLY A 26 -3.82 1.65 -8.25
N THR A 27 -3.42 2.91 -8.45
CA THR A 27 -2.94 3.82 -7.40
C THR A 27 -4.00 4.07 -6.31
N SER A 28 -5.28 3.89 -6.64
CA SER A 28 -6.40 3.97 -5.68
C SER A 28 -6.24 3.03 -4.48
N PHE A 29 -5.50 1.92 -4.62
CA PHE A 29 -5.25 0.97 -3.53
C PHE A 29 -4.09 1.41 -2.64
N SER A 30 -3.18 2.27 -3.11
CA SER A 30 -2.07 2.77 -2.30
C SER A 30 -2.57 3.62 -1.13
N ALA A 31 -3.59 4.45 -1.34
CA ALA A 31 -4.16 5.31 -0.30
C ALA A 31 -4.66 4.53 0.94
N PRO A 32 -5.57 3.53 0.82
CA PRO A 32 -6.01 2.76 1.98
C PRO A 32 -4.90 1.91 2.62
N ILE A 33 -3.91 1.43 1.84
CA ILE A 33 -2.75 0.71 2.39
C ILE A 33 -1.92 1.62 3.31
N ILE A 34 -1.59 2.83 2.86
CA ILE A 34 -0.86 3.80 3.69
C ILE A 34 -1.69 4.24 4.89
N SER A 35 -3.01 4.45 4.73
CA SER A 35 -3.90 4.75 5.87
C SER A 35 -3.89 3.63 6.92
N SER A 36 -3.89 2.36 6.51
CA SER A 36 -3.79 1.23 7.44
C SER A 36 -2.44 1.20 8.17
N LEU A 37 -1.35 1.51 7.49
CA LEU A 37 -0.02 1.61 8.11
C LEU A 37 0.01 2.73 9.16
N ILE A 38 -0.56 3.90 8.84
CA ILE A 38 -0.66 5.01 9.78
C ILE A 38 -1.47 4.60 11.02
N ALA A 39 -2.55 3.84 10.86
CA ALA A 39 -3.32 3.32 11.98
C ALA A 39 -2.46 2.43 12.89
N CYS A 40 -1.63 1.54 12.33
CA CYS A 40 -0.66 0.74 13.09
C CYS A 40 0.39 1.61 13.80
N MET A 41 0.90 2.66 13.15
CA MET A 41 1.84 3.60 13.77
C MET A 41 1.21 4.33 14.97
N ILE A 42 -0.04 4.79 14.84
CA ILE A 42 -0.78 5.45 15.92
C ILE A 42 -1.10 4.46 17.05
N GLN A 43 -1.42 3.21 16.72
CA GLN A 43 -1.62 2.15 17.73
C GLN A 43 -0.33 1.89 18.51
N ALA A 44 0.82 1.90 17.84
CA ALA A 44 2.13 1.76 18.47
C ALA A 44 2.49 2.97 19.33
N ASN A 45 2.13 4.18 18.90
CA ASN A 45 2.38 5.41 19.63
C ASN A 45 1.26 6.46 19.42
N PRO A 46 0.28 6.53 20.35
CA PRO A 46 -0.86 7.44 20.24
C PRO A 46 -0.52 8.94 20.31
N LYS A 47 0.72 9.29 20.71
CA LYS A 47 1.18 10.68 20.82
C LYS A 47 1.74 11.23 19.50
N LEU A 48 1.85 10.39 18.46
CA LEU A 48 2.37 10.82 17.17
C LEU A 48 1.52 11.93 16.56
N THR A 49 2.19 13.03 16.20
CA THR A 49 1.60 14.11 15.43
C THR A 49 1.57 13.76 13.94
N PRO A 50 0.67 14.36 13.14
CA PRO A 50 0.66 14.19 11.69
C PRO A 50 2.00 14.50 11.02
N GLN A 51 2.75 15.47 11.54
CA GLN A 51 4.05 15.84 11.02
C GLN A 51 5.13 14.78 11.31
N GLN A 52 5.10 14.16 12.49
CA GLN A 52 5.98 13.03 12.81
C GLN A 52 5.64 11.81 11.94
N ILE A 53 4.35 11.49 11.76
CA ILE A 53 3.90 10.41 10.88
C ILE A 53 4.44 10.62 9.46
N LYS A 54 4.26 11.82 8.90
CA LYS A 54 4.79 12.15 7.56
C LYS A 54 6.30 11.98 7.48
N ARG A 55 7.05 12.44 8.50
CA ARG A 55 8.51 12.29 8.53
C ARG A 55 8.94 10.84 8.57
N ILE A 56 8.29 10.00 9.37
CA ILE A 56 8.58 8.57 9.44
C ILE A 56 8.33 7.92 8.08
N LEU A 57 7.15 8.13 7.47
CA LEU A 57 6.82 7.55 6.16
C LEU A 57 7.83 7.94 5.07
N ILE A 58 8.27 9.20 5.05
CA ILE A 58 9.29 9.67 4.11
C ILE A 58 10.66 9.05 4.42
N GLY A 59 11.04 9.01 5.71
CA GLY A 59 12.35 8.53 6.15
C GLY A 59 12.53 7.02 5.99
N THR A 60 11.44 6.25 5.93
CA THR A 60 11.47 4.80 5.69
C THR A 60 11.16 4.41 4.25
N ALA A 61 10.96 5.38 3.36
CA ALA A 61 10.73 5.09 1.95
C ALA A 61 12.05 4.78 1.23
N GLU A 62 12.02 3.74 0.40
CA GLU A 62 13.13 3.30 -0.41
C GLU A 62 12.90 3.67 -1.88
N ARG A 63 13.87 4.37 -2.47
CA ARG A 63 13.79 4.75 -3.89
C ARG A 63 13.96 3.53 -4.78
N LEU A 64 13.09 3.43 -5.78
CA LEU A 64 13.17 2.38 -6.80
C LEU A 64 14.24 2.76 -7.83
N PRO A 65 15.20 1.85 -8.12
CA PRO A 65 16.17 2.07 -9.18
C PRO A 65 15.45 2.13 -10.53
N HIS A 66 15.96 2.95 -11.44
CA HIS A 66 15.43 3.11 -12.81
C HIS A 66 14.04 3.76 -12.93
N TYR A 67 13.52 4.38 -11.87
CA TYR A 67 12.31 5.23 -11.93
C TYR A 67 12.67 6.71 -11.76
N GLU A 68 12.03 7.58 -12.53
CA GLU A 68 12.19 9.04 -12.40
C GLU A 68 11.79 9.53 -11.00
N VAL A 69 12.58 10.44 -10.43
CA VAL A 69 12.38 10.98 -9.07
C VAL A 69 10.98 11.55 -8.89
N ASP A 70 10.50 12.31 -9.88
CA ASP A 70 9.20 12.97 -9.82
C ASP A 70 8.02 11.99 -9.90
N ARG A 71 8.22 10.80 -10.48
CA ARG A 71 7.17 9.77 -10.59
C ARG A 71 7.03 8.94 -9.32
N GLN A 72 8.13 8.71 -8.61
CA GLN A 72 8.13 7.89 -7.39
C GLN A 72 8.08 8.70 -6.09
N GLY A 73 8.34 10.01 -6.15
CA GLY A 73 8.42 10.86 -4.97
C GLY A 73 9.54 10.41 -4.04
N TRP A 74 9.17 9.99 -2.82
CA TRP A 74 10.11 9.45 -1.83
C TRP A 74 10.39 7.95 -1.98
N GLY A 75 9.68 7.26 -2.87
CA GLY A 75 9.83 5.82 -3.09
C GLY A 75 8.77 4.99 -2.37
N VAL A 76 9.07 3.70 -2.17
CA VAL A 76 8.17 2.73 -1.54
C VAL A 76 8.43 2.71 -0.04
N VAL A 77 7.39 2.99 0.75
CA VAL A 77 7.48 2.97 2.22
C VAL A 77 7.78 1.55 2.70
N ASP A 78 8.76 1.40 3.61
CA ASP A 78 8.95 0.19 4.41
C ASP A 78 8.01 0.21 5.63
N PRO A 79 6.96 -0.64 5.67
CA PRO A 79 5.97 -0.63 6.74
C PRO A 79 6.55 -1.07 8.08
N ARG A 80 7.52 -2.00 8.08
CA ARG A 80 8.13 -2.52 9.31
C ARG A 80 8.94 -1.43 9.97
N LYS A 81 9.87 -0.81 9.22
CA LYS A 81 10.69 0.30 9.73
C LYS A 81 9.83 1.47 10.20
N ALA A 82 8.71 1.74 9.52
CA ALA A 82 7.81 2.83 9.91
C ALA A 82 7.18 2.60 11.30
N VAL A 83 6.69 1.39 11.57
CA VAL A 83 6.11 1.05 12.88
C VAL A 83 7.18 0.95 13.96
N GLU A 84 8.37 0.42 13.64
CA GLU A 84 9.50 0.39 14.57
C GLU A 84 9.93 1.81 14.98
N LEU A 85 10.07 2.74 14.03
CA LEU A 85 10.39 4.14 14.34
C LEU A 85 9.28 4.82 15.15
N ALA A 86 8.01 4.53 14.84
CA ALA A 86 6.87 5.04 15.61
C ALA A 86 6.96 4.69 17.10
N LEU A 87 7.39 3.47 17.44
CA LEU A 87 7.60 3.04 18.84
C LEU A 87 8.71 3.82 19.55
N THR A 88 9.76 4.21 18.83
CA THR A 88 10.93 4.89 19.41
C THR A 88 10.74 6.41 19.55
N GLN A 89 9.73 6.97 18.89
CA GLN A 89 9.54 8.40 18.84
C GLN A 89 8.97 8.94 20.15
N LYS A 90 9.68 9.90 20.76
CA LYS A 90 9.28 10.54 22.03
C LYS A 90 8.13 11.53 21.86
#